data_AF-A0A0P6VYW8-F1
#
_entry.id   AF-A0A0P6VYW8-F1
#
_cell.length_a   1.000
_cell.length_b   1.000
_cell.length_c   1.000
_cell.angle_alpha   90.00
_cell.angle_beta   90.00
_cell.angle_gamma   90.00
#
_symmetry.space_group_name_H-M   'P 1'
#
loop_
_entity.id
_entity.type
_entity.pdbx_description
1 polymer ?
#
loop_
_entity_poly.entity_id
_entity_poly.type
_entity_poly.pdbx_seq_one_letter_code
_entity_poly.pdbx_strand_id
1 'polypeptide(L)'
;MKKETSTKMWHTLRNITLVIILFIFIRYLFDENPYNDRIGWSVMIVFWISKGVFDAIEDKKKGNKKSMAANVVFVTAGLGVLCWQGIQFFS
;
A
#
# COMPACT_ATOMS: atom_id res chain seq x y z
N MET A 1 -14.70 26.70 3.46
CA MET A 1 -13.34 26.67 2.87
C MET A 1 -12.43 25.58 3.45
N LYS A 2 -12.18 25.49 4.77
CA LYS A 2 -11.16 24.56 5.34
C LYS A 2 -11.34 23.06 5.01
N LYS A 3 -12.58 22.59 4.84
CA LYS A 3 -12.92 21.17 4.58
C LYS A 3 -12.57 20.73 3.15
N GLU A 4 -12.74 21.60 2.16
CA GLU A 4 -12.36 21.33 0.75
C GLU A 4 -10.84 21.28 0.55
N THR A 5 -10.10 22.18 1.20
CA THR A 5 -8.64 22.17 1.12
C THR A 5 -8.06 20.90 1.75
N SER A 6 -8.67 20.42 2.83
CA SER A 6 -8.26 19.20 3.53
C SER A 6 -8.50 17.92 2.72
N THR A 7 -9.62 17.81 2.00
CA THR A 7 -9.87 16.66 1.12
C THR A 7 -8.95 16.65 -0.10
N LYS A 8 -8.73 17.80 -0.73
CA LYS A 8 -7.76 17.92 -1.83
C LYS A 8 -6.35 17.52 -1.38
N MET A 9 -5.89 18.02 -0.24
CA MET A 9 -4.58 17.66 0.32
C MET A 9 -4.47 16.15 0.61
N TRP A 10 -5.52 15.52 1.11
CA TRP A 10 -5.57 14.07 1.35
C TRP A 10 -5.40 13.26 0.07
N HIS A 11 -6.11 13.62 -1.00
CA HIS A 11 -5.99 12.92 -2.28
C HIS A 11 -4.61 13.12 -2.93
N THR A 12 -4.05 14.32 -2.81
CA THR A 12 -2.69 14.60 -3.28
C THR A 12 -1.66 13.75 -2.53
N LEU A 13 -1.74 13.70 -1.19
CA LEU A 13 -0.86 12.86 -0.37
C LEU A 13 -0.95 11.38 -0.78
N ARG A 14 -2.17 10.83 -0.87
CA ARG A 14 -2.41 9.45 -1.31
C ARG A 14 -1.73 9.18 -2.64
N ASN A 15 -1.98 10.02 -3.63
CA ASN A 15 -1.48 9.79 -4.98
C ASN A 15 0.05 9.88 -5.02
N ILE A 16 0.65 10.87 -4.34
CA ILE A 16 2.11 10.99 -4.24
C ILE A 16 2.71 9.74 -3.59
N THR A 17 2.16 9.28 -2.46
CA THR A 17 2.63 8.06 -1.77
C THR A 17 2.57 6.84 -2.69
N LEU A 18 1.45 6.62 -3.37
CA LEU A 18 1.28 5.47 -4.26
C LEU A 18 2.22 5.53 -5.47
N VAL A 19 2.42 6.71 -6.05
CA VAL A 19 3.34 6.92 -7.17
C VAL A 19 4.79 6.67 -6.73
N ILE A 20 5.21 7.15 -5.57
CA ILE A 20 6.56 6.89 -5.04
C ILE A 20 6.80 5.40 -4.87
N ILE A 21 5.85 4.67 -4.27
CA ILE A 21 5.98 3.21 -4.09
C ILE A 21 6.07 2.50 -5.45
N LEU A 22 5.28 2.95 -6.43
CA LEU A 22 5.32 2.40 -7.79
C LEU A 22 6.67 2.65 -8.48
N PHE A 23 7.26 3.83 -8.31
CA PHE A 23 8.60 4.12 -8.83
C PHE A 23 9.67 3.22 -8.20
N ILE A 24 9.58 2.98 -6.88
CA ILE A 24 10.46 2.05 -6.18
C ILE A 24 10.28 0.64 -6.77
N PHE A 25 9.04 0.20 -6.96
CA PHE A 25 8.74 -1.10 -7.55
C PHE A 25 9.35 -1.25 -8.95
N ILE A 26 9.14 -0.27 -9.84
CA ILE A 26 9.71 -0.27 -11.19
C ILE A 26 11.24 -0.37 -11.14
N ARG A 27 11.89 0.35 -10.23
CA ARG A 27 13.35 0.27 -10.07
C ARG A 27 13.81 -1.14 -9.73
N TYR A 28 13.11 -1.84 -8.84
CA TYR A 28 13.44 -3.21 -8.46
C TYR A 28 13.05 -4.24 -9.53
N LEU A 29 12.00 -3.99 -10.30
CA LEU A 29 11.53 -4.87 -11.36
C LEU A 29 12.48 -4.92 -12.57
N PHE A 30 13.13 -3.80 -12.88
CA PHE A 30 14.09 -3.70 -13.99
C PHE A 30 15.55 -3.72 -13.52
N ASP A 31 15.80 -4.12 -12.28
CA ASP A 31 17.15 -4.37 -11.81
C ASP A 31 17.66 -5.71 -12.37
N GLU A 32 18.92 -5.76 -12.81
CA GLU A 32 19.52 -6.99 -13.35
C GLU A 32 19.82 -8.02 -12.25
N ASN A 33 19.79 -7.61 -10.97
CA ASN A 33 20.07 -8.50 -9.86
C ASN A 33 18.86 -9.42 -9.53
N PRO A 34 18.94 -10.75 -9.72
CA PRO A 34 17.83 -11.67 -9.45
C PRO A 34 17.45 -11.74 -7.96
N TYR A 35 18.32 -11.31 -7.03
CA TYR A 35 17.96 -11.19 -5.62
C TYR A 35 16.93 -10.08 -5.37
N ASN A 36 16.84 -9.10 -6.26
CA ASN A 36 15.96 -7.95 -6.15
C ASN A 36 14.51 -8.27 -6.56
N ASP A 37 14.25 -9.38 -7.25
CA ASP A 37 12.89 -9.82 -7.57
C ASP A 37 12.03 -9.96 -6.31
N ARG A 38 12.58 -10.61 -5.28
CA ARG A 38 11.88 -10.80 -4.00
C ARG A 38 11.56 -9.46 -3.33
N ILE A 39 12.46 -8.48 -3.43
CA ILE A 39 12.24 -7.12 -2.92
C ILE A 39 11.16 -6.42 -3.75
N GLY A 40 11.18 -6.55 -5.08
CA GLY A 40 10.14 -6.03 -5.96
C GLY A 40 8.75 -6.54 -5.56
N TRP A 41 8.59 -7.85 -5.34
CA TRP A 41 7.34 -8.42 -4.85
C TRP A 41 6.91 -7.85 -3.49
N SER A 42 7.84 -7.70 -2.55
CA SER A 42 7.58 -7.06 -1.25
C SER A 42 7.08 -5.62 -1.42
N VAL A 43 7.73 -4.83 -2.28
CA VAL A 43 7.33 -3.45 -2.59
C VAL A 43 5.94 -3.41 -3.21
N MET A 44 5.60 -4.36 -4.08
CA MET A 44 4.26 -4.45 -4.65
C MET A 44 3.20 -4.76 -3.59
N ILE A 45 3.51 -5.62 -2.61
CA ILE A 45 2.61 -5.87 -1.48
C ILE A 45 2.44 -4.60 -0.62
N VAL A 46 3.53 -3.85 -0.37
CA VAL A 46 3.48 -2.56 0.35
C VAL A 46 2.61 -1.55 -0.40
N PHE A 47 2.63 -1.52 -1.73
CA PHE A 47 1.73 -0.69 -2.54
C PHE A 47 0.26 -1.04 -2.27
N TRP A 48 -0.08 -2.32 -2.32
CA TRP A 48 -1.45 -2.79 -2.10
C TRP A 48 -1.94 -2.54 -0.67
N ILE A 49 -1.09 -2.76 0.34
CA ILE A 49 -1.39 -2.42 1.74
C ILE A 49 -1.64 -0.92 1.87
N SER A 50 -0.74 -0.08 1.34
CA SER A 50 -0.87 1.37 1.42
C SER A 50 -2.17 1.85 0.80
N LYS A 51 -2.51 1.33 -0.38
CA LYS A 51 -3.78 1.61 -1.06
C LYS A 51 -4.98 1.18 -0.19
N GLY A 52 -4.96 -0.05 0.32
CA GLY A 52 -6.02 -0.57 1.19
C GLY A 52 -6.23 0.27 2.46
N VAL A 53 -5.15 0.77 3.07
CA VAL A 53 -5.24 1.70 4.22
C VAL A 53 -5.91 3.01 3.82
N PHE A 54 -5.52 3.62 2.70
CA PHE A 54 -6.15 4.85 2.21
C PHE A 54 -7.64 4.64 1.90
N ASP A 55 -7.99 3.53 1.26
CA ASP A 55 -9.36 3.18 0.91
C ASP A 55 -10.20 2.90 2.17
N ALA A 56 -9.66 2.19 3.17
CA ALA A 56 -10.32 1.99 4.46
C ALA A 56 -10.61 3.31 5.20
N ILE A 57 -9.66 4.25 5.18
CA ILE A 57 -9.85 5.58 5.79
C ILE A 57 -10.92 6.37 5.04
N GLU A 58 -10.95 6.28 3.71
CA GLU A 58 -11.95 6.95 2.88
C GLU A 58 -13.35 6.34 3.10
N ASP A 59 -13.46 5.02 3.18
CA ASP A 59 -14.70 4.31 3.49
C ASP A 59 -15.22 4.64 4.88
N LYS A 60 -14.33 4.76 5.88
CA LYS A 60 -14.67 5.23 7.22
C LYS A 60 -15.28 6.64 7.18
N LYS A 61 -14.69 7.56 6.40
CA LYS A 61 -15.22 8.93 6.23
C LYS A 61 -16.58 8.93 5.52
N LYS A 62 -16.83 8.00 4.60
CA LYS A 62 -18.09 7.85 3.86
C LYS A 62 -19.15 7.02 4.59
N GLY A 63 -18.81 6.39 5.72
CA GLY A 63 -19.71 5.52 6.49
C GLY A 63 -19.91 4.12 5.87
N ASN A 64 -19.10 3.72 4.88
CA ASN A 64 -19.21 2.43 4.21
C ASN A 64 -18.52 1.32 5.00
N LYS A 65 -19.21 0.78 6.01
CA LYS A 65 -18.65 -0.23 6.94
C LYS A 65 -18.22 -1.53 6.25
N LYS A 66 -18.92 -1.98 5.20
CA LYS A 66 -18.62 -3.24 4.49
C LYS A 66 -17.30 -3.13 3.71
N SER A 67 -17.16 -2.08 2.91
CA SER A 67 -15.93 -1.84 2.13
C SER A 67 -14.73 -1.57 3.05
N MET A 68 -14.95 -0.81 4.14
CA MET A 68 -13.92 -0.59 5.17
C MET A 68 -13.43 -1.92 5.76
N ALA A 69 -14.33 -2.83 6.15
CA ALA A 69 -13.97 -4.12 6.71
C ALA A 69 -13.19 -4.98 5.70
N ALA A 70 -13.61 -5.00 4.43
CA ALA A 70 -12.90 -5.70 3.37
C ALA A 70 -11.47 -5.15 3.17
N ASN A 71 -11.33 -3.82 3.15
CA ASN A 71 -10.02 -3.16 3.04
C ASN A 71 -9.11 -3.45 4.24
N VAL A 72 -9.67 -3.48 5.46
CA VAL A 72 -8.91 -3.86 6.66
C VAL A 72 -8.44 -5.31 6.59
N VAL A 73 -9.31 -6.26 6.23
CA VAL A 73 -8.93 -7.67 6.06
C VAL A 73 -7.84 -7.82 5.00
N PHE A 74 -7.97 -7.10 3.88
CA PHE A 74 -6.98 -7.10 2.82
C PHE A 74 -5.62 -6.57 3.29
N VAL A 75 -5.60 -5.46 4.05
CA VAL A 75 -4.38 -4.92 4.67
C VAL A 75 -3.75 -5.91 5.63
N THR A 76 -4.55 -6.54 6.50
CA THR A 76 -4.06 -7.53 7.46
C THR A 76 -3.47 -8.75 6.74
N ALA A 77 -4.11 -9.23 5.68
CA ALA A 77 -3.59 -10.33 4.87
C ALA A 77 -2.24 -9.96 4.22
N GLY A 78 -2.15 -8.77 3.62
CA GLY A 78 -0.91 -8.27 3.02
C GLY A 78 0.24 -8.17 4.04
N LEU A 79 -0.04 -7.67 5.26
CA LEU A 79 0.94 -7.63 6.34
C LEU A 79 1.42 -9.03 6.74
N GLY A 80 0.50 -10.00 6.80
CA GLY A 80 0.84 -11.39 7.04
C GLY A 80 1.81 -11.95 6.00
N VAL A 81 1.58 -11.65 4.72
CA VAL A 81 2.50 -12.06 3.63
C VAL A 81 3.87 -11.39 3.78
N LEU A 82 3.93 -10.10 4.13
CA LEU A 82 5.21 -9.42 4.37
C LEU A 82 5.97 -10.02 5.56
N CYS A 83 5.30 -10.32 6.66
CA CYS A 83 5.92 -10.98 7.80
C CYS A 83 6.45 -12.38 7.41
N TRP A 84 5.68 -13.15 6.65
CA TRP A 84 6.11 -14.45 6.15
C TRP A 84 7.35 -14.35 5.25
N GLN A 85 7.37 -13.41 4.31
CA GLN A 85 8.54 -13.18 3.45
C GLN A 85 9.76 -12.71 4.26
N GLY A 86 9.56 -11.88 5.29
CA GLY A 86 10.61 -11.46 6.20
C GLY A 86 11.23 -12.64 6.96
N ILE A 87 10.41 -13.55 7.49
CA ILE A 87 10.91 -14.76 8.16
C ILE A 87 11.73 -15.62 7.19
N GLN A 88 11.25 -15.81 5.96
CA GLN A 88 12.00 -16.54 4.92
C GLN A 88 13.27 -15.83 4.41
N PHE A 89 13.48 -14.56 4.78
CA PHE A 89 14.70 -13.84 4.43
C PHE A 89 15.80 -14.05 5.48
N PHE A 90 15.42 -14.24 6.74
CA PHE A 90 16.36 -14.46 7.86
C PHE A 90 16.59 -15.93 8.21
N SER A 91 15.74 -16.84 7.72
CA SER A 91 15.90 -18.30 7.84
C SER A 91 16.64 -18.89 6.65
#